data_AF-A0A9Q9MVN9-F1
#
_entry.id   AF-A0A9Q9MVN9-F1
#
_cell.length_a   1.000
_cell.length_b   1.000
_cell.length_c   1.000
_cell.angle_alpha   90.00
_cell.angle_beta   90.00
_cell.angle_gamma   90.00
#
_symmetry.space_group_name_H-M   'P 1'
#
loop_
_entity.id
_entity.type
_entity.pdbx_description
1 polymer ?
#
loop_
_entity_poly.entity_id
_entity_poly.type
_entity_poly.pdbx_seq_one_letter_code
_entity_poly.pdbx_strand_id
1 'polypeptide(L)'
;MFTSKISINNLSECKVLTVPYTLIMSFFGGFFYVLVNLLNNTSLSKIPQATLLKGILTFGIVIIFLVISLYGWYANRFFSDERNKSMGVFLMLGMSRKQVYKVICLEKFYLFCINFLFSVIFGLCYNSLSFLMIRKLLSIKGLENQYKPVAIIWLLFILITVYLFTYLTEYNLLRKSTINQIFSSKDRTESAPKANLILGVVGFVFLIIGYGLALTTSNVTTSFRTFILASLLVAIGIIGTFSSGIILLIGTMKKHTRIYYNRKRYVLIAGMLHRLKNSAVSLSLICVLSTITLIVISVMGSLYIEKRNMVNMLSPKEITVMAVGSKFESMLKNIANETKVSLSDKESLSISQSVYGELANNKLDIDKNGGVTSDYQITVATLSSYNKSNNTNYRLNKNEILVYIQNKKLAKESLVVNGHTYTVKKQINQPTKIYVLTRKINYTKYFYYYG
;
A
#
# COMPACT_ATOMS: atom_id res chain seq x y z
N MET A 1 -40.47 19.53 -7.79
CA MET A 1 -40.96 18.22 -8.27
C MET A 1 -40.43 17.86 -9.65
N PHE A 2 -40.60 18.72 -10.67
CA PHE A 2 -40.21 18.43 -12.06
C PHE A 2 -38.71 18.08 -12.27
N THR A 3 -37.78 18.87 -11.71
CA THR A 3 -36.32 18.63 -11.86
C THR A 3 -35.84 17.32 -11.23
N SER A 4 -36.49 16.86 -10.16
CA SER A 4 -36.16 15.59 -9.50
C SER A 4 -36.59 14.40 -10.35
N LYS A 5 -37.78 14.46 -10.96
CA LYS A 5 -38.28 13.42 -11.88
C LYS A 5 -37.37 13.29 -13.12
N ILE A 6 -36.92 14.42 -13.69
CA ILE A 6 -35.96 14.42 -14.80
C ILE A 6 -34.63 13.79 -14.39
N SER A 7 -34.11 14.13 -13.21
CA SER A 7 -32.84 13.59 -12.70
C SER A 7 -32.87 12.06 -12.57
N ILE A 8 -33.96 11.52 -12.03
CA ILE A 8 -34.13 10.06 -11.87
C ILE A 8 -34.31 9.39 -13.24
N ASN A 9 -35.08 10.01 -14.14
CA ASN A 9 -35.30 9.47 -15.47
C ASN A 9 -33.98 9.40 -16.26
N ASN A 10 -33.15 10.46 -16.20
CA ASN A 10 -31.82 10.48 -16.82
C ASN A 10 -30.92 9.35 -16.32
N LEU A 11 -30.89 9.11 -15.00
CA LEU A 11 -30.11 8.00 -14.41
C LEU A 11 -30.64 6.63 -14.89
N SER A 12 -31.96 6.52 -15.04
CA SER A 12 -32.62 5.29 -15.47
C SER A 12 -32.45 4.99 -16.97
N GLU A 13 -32.35 6.02 -17.81
CA GLU A 13 -32.07 5.89 -19.24
C GLU A 13 -30.61 5.52 -19.49
N CYS A 14 -29.69 5.96 -18.62
CA CYS A 14 -28.27 5.61 -18.67
C CYS A 14 -27.87 4.47 -17.71
N LYS A 15 -28.74 3.47 -17.49
CA LYS A 15 -28.48 2.34 -16.57
C LYS A 15 -27.23 1.53 -16.90
N VAL A 16 -26.96 1.31 -18.19
CA VAL A 16 -25.81 0.51 -18.68
C VAL A 16 -24.49 1.05 -18.15
N LEU A 17 -24.40 2.37 -17.96
CA LEU A 17 -23.21 3.02 -17.42
C LEU A 17 -23.31 3.22 -15.91
N THR A 18 -24.48 3.62 -15.42
CA THR A 18 -24.71 4.00 -14.02
C THR A 18 -24.53 2.81 -13.07
N VAL A 19 -25.02 1.63 -13.44
CA VAL A 19 -24.98 0.43 -12.59
C VAL A 19 -23.53 -0.03 -12.32
N PRO A 20 -22.68 -0.27 -13.34
CA PRO A 20 -21.27 -0.62 -13.11
C PRO A 20 -20.51 0.39 -12.26
N TYR A 21 -20.77 1.70 -12.47
CA TYR A 21 -20.16 2.74 -11.66
C TYR A 21 -20.55 2.64 -10.18
N THR A 22 -21.85 2.51 -9.90
CA THR A 22 -22.33 2.39 -8.53
C THR A 22 -21.79 1.13 -7.85
N LEU A 23 -21.69 0.02 -8.58
CA LEU A 23 -21.17 -1.24 -8.05
C LEU A 23 -19.70 -1.10 -7.64
N ILE A 24 -18.87 -0.56 -8.54
CA ILE A 24 -17.43 -0.38 -8.29
C ILE A 24 -17.18 0.60 -7.16
N MET A 25 -17.86 1.76 -7.15
CA MET A 25 -17.72 2.74 -6.06
C MET A 25 -18.16 2.17 -4.72
N SER A 26 -19.25 1.39 -4.70
CA SER A 26 -19.74 0.74 -3.48
C SER A 26 -18.80 -0.34 -2.97
N PHE A 27 -18.21 -1.12 -3.87
CA PHE A 27 -17.23 -2.15 -3.53
C PHE A 27 -15.97 -1.55 -2.89
N PHE A 28 -15.37 -0.55 -3.54
CA PHE A 28 -14.19 0.14 -2.99
C PHE A 28 -14.51 0.93 -1.72
N GLY A 29 -15.70 1.56 -1.64
CA GLY A 29 -16.18 2.23 -0.43
C GLY A 29 -16.36 1.27 0.74
N GLY A 30 -16.89 0.07 0.49
CA GLY A 30 -16.97 -0.99 1.49
C GLY A 30 -15.59 -1.47 1.97
N PHE A 31 -14.62 -1.62 1.06
CA PHE A 31 -13.26 -1.99 1.44
C PHE A 31 -12.56 -0.87 2.25
N PHE A 32 -12.76 0.39 1.86
CA PHE A 32 -12.30 1.55 2.63
C PHE A 32 -12.86 1.55 4.05
N TYR A 33 -14.16 1.29 4.20
CA TYR A 33 -14.81 1.15 5.51
C TYR A 33 -14.13 0.08 6.37
N VAL A 34 -13.85 -1.10 5.82
CA VAL A 34 -13.19 -2.19 6.57
C VAL A 34 -11.81 -1.77 7.06
N LEU A 35 -10.98 -1.17 6.20
CA LEU A 35 -9.64 -0.75 6.59
C LEU A 35 -9.66 0.31 7.70
N VAL A 36 -10.55 1.31 7.60
CA VAL A 36 -10.68 2.34 8.63
C VAL A 36 -11.23 1.75 9.93
N ASN A 37 -12.18 0.82 9.86
CA ASN A 37 -12.71 0.15 11.04
C ASN A 37 -11.64 -0.69 11.74
N LEU A 38 -10.83 -1.42 10.96
CA LEU A 38 -9.74 -2.24 11.48
C LEU A 38 -8.63 -1.39 12.12
N LEU A 39 -8.26 -0.27 11.50
CA LEU A 39 -7.27 0.68 12.04
C LEU A 39 -7.68 1.23 13.42
N ASN A 40 -8.98 1.50 13.60
CA ASN A 40 -9.54 2.09 14.82
C ASN A 40 -10.04 1.06 15.84
N ASN A 41 -9.87 -0.25 15.59
CA ASN A 41 -10.29 -1.29 16.51
C ASN A 41 -9.32 -1.35 17.72
N THR A 42 -9.86 -1.29 18.94
CA THR A 42 -9.04 -1.27 20.16
C THR A 42 -8.32 -2.60 20.41
N SER A 43 -8.89 -3.72 19.95
CA SER A 43 -8.30 -5.06 20.05
C SER A 43 -6.99 -5.18 19.26
N LEU A 44 -6.81 -4.36 18.21
CA LEU A 44 -5.59 -4.36 17.39
C LEU A 44 -4.37 -3.85 18.18
N SER A 45 -4.58 -2.93 19.13
CA SER A 45 -3.51 -2.36 19.95
C SER A 45 -2.92 -3.33 20.98
N LYS A 46 -3.62 -4.44 21.25
CA LYS A 46 -3.19 -5.49 22.18
C LYS A 46 -2.31 -6.54 21.52
N ILE A 47 -2.18 -6.51 20.19
CA ILE A 47 -1.38 -7.47 19.43
C ILE A 47 0.09 -7.02 19.48
N PRO A 48 1.06 -7.93 19.65
CA PRO A 48 2.47 -7.61 19.46
C PRO A 48 2.69 -6.92 18.11
N GLN A 49 3.50 -5.87 18.08
CA GLN A 49 3.82 -5.12 16.85
C GLN A 49 2.62 -4.36 16.22
N ALA A 50 1.61 -3.99 17.02
CA ALA A 50 0.43 -3.23 16.56
C ALA A 50 0.75 -1.95 15.76
N THR A 51 1.87 -1.27 16.05
CA THR A 51 2.29 -0.05 15.35
C THR A 51 2.61 -0.31 13.87
N LEU A 52 3.33 -1.39 13.56
CA LEU A 52 3.63 -1.77 12.16
C LEU A 52 2.36 -2.13 11.40
N LEU A 53 1.47 -2.89 12.05
CA LEU A 53 0.19 -3.26 11.46
C LEU A 53 -0.68 -2.03 11.17
N LYS A 54 -0.76 -1.06 12.09
CA LYS A 54 -1.46 0.22 11.87
C LYS A 54 -0.84 1.03 10.73
N GLY A 55 0.49 1.02 10.59
CA GLY A 55 1.18 1.59 9.43
C GLY A 55 0.70 0.96 8.13
N ILE A 56 0.82 -0.35 7.98
CA ILE A 56 0.38 -1.07 6.77
C ILE A 56 -1.10 -0.79 6.43
N LEU A 57 -1.97 -0.76 7.44
CA LEU A 57 -3.39 -0.41 7.25
C LEU A 57 -3.58 1.03 6.75
N THR A 58 -2.82 1.98 7.30
CA THR A 58 -2.86 3.38 6.87
C THR A 58 -2.42 3.51 5.42
N PHE A 59 -1.39 2.77 5.00
CA PHE A 59 -0.96 2.74 3.59
C PHE A 59 -2.07 2.21 2.68
N GLY A 60 -2.73 1.11 3.07
CA GLY A 60 -3.88 0.57 2.35
C GLY A 60 -5.03 1.58 2.22
N ILE A 61 -5.32 2.34 3.28
CA ILE A 61 -6.34 3.41 3.27
C ILE A 61 -5.98 4.49 2.25
N VAL A 62 -4.71 4.93 2.18
CA VAL A 62 -4.27 5.94 1.20
C VAL A 62 -4.42 5.43 -0.24
N ILE A 63 -4.02 4.18 -0.52
CA ILE A 63 -4.18 3.60 -1.87
C ILE A 63 -5.66 3.56 -2.26
N ILE A 64 -6.54 3.08 -1.39
CA ILE A 64 -7.95 2.95 -1.72
C ILE A 64 -8.60 4.33 -1.86
N PHE A 65 -8.21 5.30 -1.03
CA PHE A 65 -8.63 6.69 -1.19
C PHE A 65 -8.30 7.21 -2.59
N LEU A 66 -7.08 6.91 -3.06
CA LEU A 66 -6.61 7.29 -4.38
C LEU A 66 -7.42 6.61 -5.49
N VAL A 67 -7.65 5.29 -5.38
CA VAL A 67 -8.46 4.52 -6.34
C VAL A 67 -9.88 5.08 -6.44
N ILE A 68 -10.56 5.32 -5.31
CA ILE A 68 -11.92 5.88 -5.27
C ILE A 68 -11.94 7.27 -5.92
N SER A 69 -10.96 8.12 -5.61
CA SER A 69 -10.88 9.48 -6.14
C SER A 69 -10.64 9.51 -7.66
N LEU A 70 -9.69 8.70 -8.15
CA LEU A 70 -9.38 8.64 -9.58
C LEU A 70 -10.49 7.99 -10.39
N TYR A 71 -11.05 6.89 -9.90
CA TYR A 71 -12.18 6.23 -10.55
C TYR A 71 -13.40 7.14 -10.56
N GLY A 72 -13.72 7.80 -9.45
CA GLY A 72 -14.80 8.78 -9.35
C GLY A 72 -14.65 9.92 -10.36
N TRP A 73 -13.45 10.49 -10.48
CA TRP A 73 -13.19 11.54 -11.47
C TRP A 73 -13.30 11.06 -12.92
N TYR A 74 -12.72 9.89 -13.23
CA TYR A 74 -12.80 9.31 -14.57
C TYR A 74 -14.22 8.98 -14.98
N ALA A 75 -14.94 8.23 -14.13
CA ALA A 75 -16.29 7.81 -14.40
C ALA A 75 -17.18 9.04 -14.58
N ASN A 76 -17.01 10.06 -13.73
CA ASN A 76 -17.71 11.32 -13.87
C ASN A 76 -17.55 11.94 -15.27
N ARG A 77 -16.30 12.05 -15.76
CA ARG A 77 -16.05 12.59 -17.10
C ARG A 77 -16.73 11.77 -18.19
N PHE A 78 -16.65 10.45 -18.10
CA PHE A 78 -17.30 9.54 -19.04
C PHE A 78 -18.83 9.68 -19.03
N PHE A 79 -19.43 9.81 -17.84
CA PHE A 79 -20.86 10.08 -17.69
C PHE A 79 -21.27 11.45 -18.23
N SER A 80 -20.47 12.49 -17.94
CA SER A 80 -20.75 13.84 -18.41
C SER A 80 -20.79 13.88 -19.94
N ASP A 81 -19.85 13.21 -20.62
CA ASP A 81 -19.75 13.26 -22.08
C ASP A 81 -20.99 12.67 -22.78
N GLU A 82 -21.55 11.58 -22.27
CA GLU A 82 -22.80 11.02 -22.81
C GLU A 82 -24.04 11.85 -22.41
N ARG A 83 -24.10 12.33 -21.17
CA ARG A 83 -25.26 13.04 -20.62
C ARG A 83 -25.36 14.51 -21.05
N ASN A 84 -24.24 15.14 -21.39
CA ASN A 84 -24.20 16.52 -21.88
C ASN A 84 -25.02 16.70 -23.18
N LYS A 85 -25.22 15.63 -23.97
CA LYS A 85 -26.11 15.64 -25.14
C LYS A 85 -27.56 15.85 -24.73
N SER A 86 -28.05 15.09 -23.75
CA SER A 86 -29.40 15.24 -23.20
C SER A 86 -29.60 16.62 -22.55
N MET A 87 -28.56 17.14 -21.88
CA MET A 87 -28.59 18.49 -21.29
C MET A 87 -28.61 19.60 -22.34
N GLY A 88 -27.96 19.38 -23.49
CA GLY A 88 -28.05 20.27 -24.65
C GLY A 88 -29.48 20.39 -25.17
N VAL A 89 -30.20 19.26 -25.28
CA VAL A 89 -31.62 19.25 -25.69
C VAL A 89 -32.49 20.01 -24.70
N PHE A 90 -32.27 19.84 -23.39
CA PHE A 90 -33.01 20.62 -22.38
C PHE A 90 -32.77 22.13 -22.46
N LEU A 91 -31.54 22.55 -22.77
CA LEU A 91 -31.24 23.97 -23.00
C LEU A 91 -31.93 24.51 -24.27
N MET A 92 -32.04 23.71 -25.34
CA MET A 92 -32.77 24.08 -26.56
C MET A 92 -34.28 24.16 -26.34
N LEU A 93 -34.84 23.32 -25.48
CA LEU A 93 -36.25 23.34 -25.08
C LEU A 93 -36.59 24.50 -24.11
N GLY A 94 -35.67 25.43 -23.87
CA GLY A 94 -35.89 26.64 -23.07
C GLY A 94 -35.59 26.50 -21.58
N MET A 95 -34.97 25.40 -21.13
CA MET A 95 -34.61 25.23 -19.73
C MET A 95 -33.45 26.17 -19.36
N SER A 96 -33.57 26.90 -18.25
CA SER A 96 -32.53 27.83 -17.81
C SER A 96 -31.27 27.09 -17.33
N ARG A 97 -30.08 27.70 -17.50
CA ARG A 97 -28.82 27.12 -16.99
C ARG A 97 -28.87 26.79 -15.50
N LYS A 98 -29.57 27.61 -14.70
CA LYS A 98 -29.78 27.37 -13.26
C LYS A 98 -30.54 26.06 -13.00
N GLN A 99 -31.54 25.76 -13.81
CA GLN A 99 -32.30 24.51 -13.69
C GLN A 99 -31.44 23.30 -14.09
N VAL A 100 -30.57 23.43 -15.09
CA VAL A 100 -29.64 22.35 -15.49
C VAL A 100 -28.63 22.05 -14.37
N TYR A 101 -28.05 23.08 -13.74
CA TYR A 101 -27.17 22.88 -12.57
C TYR A 101 -27.88 22.19 -11.40
N LYS A 102 -29.17 22.49 -11.20
CA LYS A 102 -29.98 21.86 -10.16
C LYS A 102 -30.24 20.38 -10.45
N VAL A 103 -30.49 20.02 -11.72
CA VAL A 103 -30.62 18.62 -12.14
C VAL A 103 -29.32 17.85 -11.88
N ILE A 104 -28.18 18.40 -12.30
CA ILE A 104 -26.87 17.77 -12.06
C ILE A 104 -26.60 17.56 -10.57
N CYS A 105 -26.87 18.59 -9.75
CA CYS A 105 -26.69 18.49 -8.31
C CYS A 105 -27.55 17.37 -7.71
N LEU A 106 -28.82 17.26 -8.13
CA LEU A 106 -29.71 16.21 -7.67
C LEU A 106 -29.26 14.83 -8.12
N GLU A 107 -28.79 14.67 -9.36
CA GLU A 107 -28.24 13.40 -9.85
C GLU A 107 -27.02 12.95 -9.03
N LYS A 108 -26.07 13.86 -8.76
CA LYS A 108 -24.91 13.53 -7.91
C LYS A 108 -25.33 13.21 -6.49
N PHE A 109 -26.33 13.90 -5.96
CA PHE A 109 -26.88 13.62 -4.64
C PHE A 109 -27.51 12.22 -4.57
N TYR A 110 -28.32 11.83 -5.57
CA TYR A 110 -28.87 10.47 -5.62
C TYR A 110 -27.79 9.40 -5.74
N LEU A 111 -26.79 9.61 -6.59
CA LEU A 111 -25.64 8.71 -6.71
C LEU A 111 -24.83 8.62 -5.42
N PHE A 112 -24.63 9.73 -4.72
CA PHE A 112 -24.00 9.75 -3.40
C PHE A 112 -24.78 8.91 -2.39
N CYS A 113 -26.10 9.12 -2.27
CA CYS A 113 -26.93 8.36 -1.33
C CYS A 113 -26.91 6.86 -1.61
N ILE A 114 -27.05 6.46 -2.89
CA ILE A 114 -27.00 5.06 -3.30
C ILE A 114 -25.63 4.45 -2.95
N ASN A 115 -24.54 5.10 -3.37
CA ASN A 115 -23.21 4.56 -3.13
C ASN A 115 -22.84 4.54 -1.65
N PHE A 116 -23.26 5.53 -0.87
CA PHE A 116 -23.04 5.53 0.57
C PHE A 116 -23.77 4.36 1.23
N LEU A 117 -25.05 4.16 0.92
CA LEU A 117 -25.86 3.06 1.46
C LEU A 117 -25.23 1.70 1.11
N PHE A 118 -24.92 1.46 -0.16
CA PHE A 118 -24.31 0.20 -0.58
C PHE A 118 -22.88 0.02 -0.04
N SER A 119 -22.08 1.08 0.05
CA SER A 119 -20.73 1.00 0.66
C SER A 119 -20.79 0.59 2.13
N VAL A 120 -21.77 1.09 2.89
CA VAL A 120 -21.97 0.67 4.28
C VAL A 120 -22.41 -0.79 4.34
N ILE A 121 -23.35 -1.22 3.50
CA ILE A 121 -23.81 -2.62 3.45
C ILE A 121 -22.65 -3.57 3.12
N PHE A 122 -21.90 -3.28 2.04
CA PHE A 122 -20.71 -4.05 1.68
C PHE A 122 -19.65 -4.01 2.78
N GLY A 123 -19.42 -2.84 3.37
CA GLY A 123 -18.47 -2.65 4.46
C GLY A 123 -18.80 -3.52 5.67
N LEU A 124 -20.06 -3.56 6.11
CA LEU A 124 -20.50 -4.41 7.22
C LEU A 124 -20.34 -5.91 6.90
N CYS A 125 -20.69 -6.31 5.68
CA CYS A 125 -20.53 -7.68 5.21
C CYS A 125 -19.05 -8.11 5.19
N TYR A 126 -18.18 -7.30 4.57
CA TYR A 126 -16.75 -7.56 4.48
C TYR A 126 -16.04 -7.45 5.82
N ASN A 127 -16.51 -6.60 6.72
CA ASN A 127 -15.91 -6.45 8.03
C ASN A 127 -15.98 -7.77 8.80
N SER A 128 -17.15 -8.40 8.86
CA SER A 128 -17.32 -9.71 9.50
C SER A 128 -16.45 -10.79 8.86
N LEU A 129 -16.39 -10.82 7.52
CA LEU A 129 -15.56 -11.77 6.78
C LEU A 129 -14.06 -11.55 7.06
N SER A 130 -13.62 -10.30 7.13
CA SER A 130 -12.21 -9.93 7.36
C SER A 130 -11.75 -10.34 8.76
N PHE A 131 -12.54 -10.05 9.80
CA PHE A 131 -12.23 -10.49 11.16
C PHE A 131 -12.20 -12.02 11.28
N LEU A 132 -13.09 -12.73 10.57
CA LEU A 132 -13.08 -14.20 10.53
C LEU A 132 -11.82 -14.74 9.83
N MET A 133 -11.42 -14.16 8.69
CA MET A 133 -10.18 -14.52 8.01
C MET A 133 -8.95 -14.27 8.90
N ILE A 134 -8.85 -13.09 9.53
CA ILE A 134 -7.71 -12.76 10.39
C ILE A 134 -7.63 -13.71 11.58
N ARG A 135 -8.76 -14.03 12.23
CA ARG A 135 -8.80 -15.00 13.34
C ARG A 135 -8.34 -16.39 12.91
N LYS A 136 -8.80 -16.87 11.74
CA LYS A 136 -8.45 -18.19 11.22
C LYS A 136 -6.98 -18.27 10.77
N LEU A 137 -6.44 -17.18 10.22
CA LEU A 137 -5.06 -17.11 9.75
C LEU A 137 -4.05 -16.93 10.89
N LEU A 138 -4.38 -16.12 11.90
CA LEU A 138 -3.45 -15.80 13.00
C LEU A 138 -3.63 -16.66 14.25
N SER A 139 -4.71 -17.46 14.34
CA SER A 139 -5.04 -18.28 15.52
C SER A 139 -5.10 -17.49 16.84
N ILE A 140 -5.33 -16.17 16.77
CA ILE A 140 -5.42 -15.30 17.95
C ILE A 140 -6.84 -15.36 18.53
N LYS A 141 -6.96 -15.83 19.78
CA LYS A 141 -8.18 -15.72 20.57
C LYS A 141 -8.20 -14.32 21.22
N GLY A 142 -9.13 -13.45 20.81
CA GLY A 142 -9.30 -12.11 21.40
C GLY A 142 -9.46 -10.95 20.41
N LEU A 143 -9.37 -11.19 19.10
CA LEU A 143 -9.71 -10.17 18.10
C LEU A 143 -11.23 -10.11 17.93
N GLU A 144 -11.88 -9.24 18.69
CA GLU A 144 -13.32 -9.00 18.60
C GLU A 144 -13.64 -7.98 17.52
N ASN A 145 -14.70 -8.28 16.75
CA ASN A 145 -15.23 -7.36 15.77
C ASN A 145 -15.96 -6.22 16.49
N GLN A 146 -15.39 -5.01 16.43
CA GLN A 146 -16.02 -3.80 16.92
C GLN A 146 -16.43 -2.94 15.74
N TYR A 147 -17.65 -2.43 15.76
CA TYR A 147 -18.13 -1.45 14.79
C TYR A 147 -17.89 -0.05 15.36
N LYS A 148 -16.92 0.68 14.79
CA LYS A 148 -16.63 2.06 15.20
C LYS A 148 -17.38 3.05 14.29
N PRO A 149 -18.12 4.02 14.84
CA PRO A 149 -18.80 5.05 14.04
C PRO A 149 -17.82 5.91 13.24
N VAL A 150 -16.57 6.00 13.69
CA VAL A 150 -15.46 6.66 13.00
C VAL A 150 -15.32 6.20 11.55
N ALA A 151 -15.50 4.90 11.26
CA ALA A 151 -15.38 4.38 9.90
C ALA A 151 -16.47 4.93 8.96
N ILE A 152 -17.69 5.11 9.47
CA ILE A 152 -18.80 5.71 8.71
C ILE A 152 -18.55 7.19 8.43
N ILE A 153 -18.01 7.92 9.42
CA ILE A 153 -17.69 9.35 9.28
C ILE A 153 -16.62 9.56 8.20
N TRP A 154 -15.55 8.77 8.21
CA TRP A 154 -14.50 8.85 7.18
C TRP A 154 -15.02 8.43 5.80
N LEU A 155 -15.90 7.42 5.73
CA LEU A 155 -16.57 7.02 4.48
C LEU A 155 -17.46 8.14 3.92
N LEU A 156 -18.21 8.83 4.78
CA LEU A 156 -18.99 10.01 4.40
C LEU A 156 -18.08 11.10 3.86
N PHE A 157 -17.00 11.41 4.58
CA PHE A 157 -16.06 12.46 4.20
C PHE A 157 -15.43 12.24 2.82
N ILE A 158 -14.95 11.02 2.53
CA ILE A 158 -14.36 10.71 1.22
C ILE A 158 -15.40 10.79 0.10
N LEU A 159 -16.60 10.23 0.30
CA LEU A 159 -17.63 10.26 -0.73
C LEU A 159 -18.12 11.69 -1.00
N ILE A 160 -18.36 12.49 0.05
CA ILE A 160 -18.70 13.91 -0.10
C ILE A 160 -17.61 14.64 -0.88
N THR A 161 -16.34 14.43 -0.54
CA THR A 161 -15.21 15.06 -1.23
C THR A 161 -15.19 14.73 -2.72
N VAL A 162 -15.37 13.46 -3.08
CA VAL A 162 -15.37 13.00 -4.49
C VAL A 162 -16.58 13.52 -5.26
N TYR A 163 -17.78 13.45 -4.67
CA TYR A 163 -19.00 13.93 -5.33
C TYR A 163 -19.05 15.46 -5.45
N LEU A 164 -18.52 16.19 -4.46
CA LEU A 164 -18.36 17.63 -4.55
C LEU A 164 -17.34 18.03 -5.62
N PHE A 165 -16.19 17.37 -5.65
CA PHE A 165 -15.16 17.61 -6.66
C PHE A 165 -15.69 17.37 -8.08
N THR A 166 -16.37 16.25 -8.29
CA THR A 166 -16.97 15.91 -9.60
C THR A 166 -18.08 16.88 -10.00
N TYR A 167 -18.93 17.30 -9.07
CA TYR A 167 -19.92 18.35 -9.30
C TYR A 167 -19.28 19.67 -9.75
N LEU A 168 -18.23 20.13 -9.06
CA LEU A 168 -17.51 21.35 -9.41
C LEU A 168 -16.86 21.27 -10.81
N THR A 169 -16.35 20.09 -11.18
CA THR A 169 -15.78 19.90 -12.53
C THR A 169 -16.84 20.01 -13.63
N GLU A 170 -18.02 19.41 -13.45
CA GLU A 170 -19.14 19.52 -14.39
C GLU A 170 -19.70 20.95 -14.44
N TYR A 171 -19.83 21.59 -13.29
CA TYR A 171 -20.27 22.99 -13.20
C TYR A 171 -19.37 23.93 -14.01
N ASN A 172 -18.05 23.79 -13.84
CA ASN A 172 -17.07 24.61 -14.56
C ASN A 172 -17.08 24.33 -16.07
N LEU A 173 -17.27 23.07 -16.47
CA LEU A 173 -17.35 22.69 -17.88
C LEU A 173 -18.56 23.33 -18.56
N LEU A 174 -19.74 23.27 -17.92
CA LEU A 174 -20.99 23.84 -18.42
C LEU A 174 -21.04 25.38 -18.34
N ARG A 175 -20.30 25.99 -17.42
CA ARG A 175 -20.15 27.46 -17.37
C ARG A 175 -19.34 27.97 -18.57
N LYS A 176 -18.28 27.25 -18.95
CA LYS A 176 -17.35 27.64 -20.03
C LYS A 176 -17.87 27.27 -21.42
N SER A 177 -18.77 26.30 -21.54
CA SER A 177 -19.31 25.90 -22.84
C SER A 177 -20.41 26.84 -23.33
N THR A 178 -20.29 27.29 -24.58
CA THR A 178 -21.39 27.93 -25.34
C THR A 178 -22.33 26.84 -25.88
N ILE A 179 -23.63 27.14 -26.06
CA ILE A 179 -24.67 26.19 -26.49
C ILE A 179 -24.26 25.41 -27.76
N ASN A 180 -23.60 26.08 -28.72
CA ASN A 180 -23.11 25.45 -29.96
C ASN A 180 -21.93 24.47 -29.74
N GLN A 181 -21.20 24.57 -28.62
CA GLN A 181 -20.07 23.68 -28.32
C GLN A 181 -20.51 22.37 -27.67
N ILE A 182 -21.69 22.35 -27.02
CA ILE A 182 -22.24 21.17 -26.36
C ILE A 182 -22.74 20.16 -27.40
N PHE A 183 -23.35 20.64 -28.50
CA PHE A 183 -23.85 19.82 -29.61
C PHE A 183 -22.75 19.34 -30.57
N SER A 184 -21.81 20.19 -30.95
CA SER A 184 -20.72 19.81 -31.88
C SER A 184 -19.55 19.06 -31.21
N SER A 185 -19.74 18.48 -30.03
CA SER A 185 -18.68 17.75 -29.31
C SER A 185 -18.16 16.52 -30.07
N LYS A 186 -18.97 15.97 -31.00
CA LYS A 186 -18.56 14.91 -31.94
C LYS A 186 -18.07 15.45 -33.30
N ASP A 187 -18.61 16.58 -33.75
CA ASP A 187 -18.36 17.15 -35.08
C ASP A 187 -17.32 18.28 -35.11
N ARG A 188 -16.67 18.58 -33.97
CA ARG A 188 -15.46 19.40 -33.96
C ARG A 188 -14.28 18.62 -34.52
N THR A 189 -14.21 18.60 -35.84
CA THR A 189 -12.92 18.76 -36.51
C THR A 189 -12.37 20.13 -36.11
N GLU A 190 -11.13 20.17 -35.63
CA GLU A 190 -10.26 21.35 -35.57
C GLU A 190 -10.48 22.44 -34.49
N SER A 191 -9.66 22.37 -33.45
CA SER A 191 -8.42 23.15 -33.40
C SER A 191 -7.50 22.45 -32.40
N ALA A 192 -6.25 22.17 -32.75
CA ALA A 192 -5.33 21.44 -31.89
C ALA A 192 -5.26 22.10 -30.50
N PRO A 193 -5.86 21.51 -29.45
CA PRO A 193 -5.83 22.17 -28.15
C PRO A 193 -4.38 22.20 -27.70
N LYS A 194 -3.83 23.36 -27.35
CA LYS A 194 -2.44 23.45 -26.88
C LYS A 194 -2.30 22.51 -25.69
N ALA A 195 -1.51 21.43 -25.85
CA ALA A 195 -1.18 20.59 -24.72
C ALA A 195 -0.47 21.51 -23.71
N ASN A 196 -0.92 21.49 -22.44
CA ASN A 196 -0.26 22.25 -21.39
C ASN A 196 1.11 21.61 -21.14
N LEU A 197 2.12 22.08 -21.88
CA LEU A 197 3.51 21.63 -21.82
C LEU A 197 4.00 21.52 -20.38
N ILE A 198 3.62 22.51 -19.57
CA ILE A 198 3.95 22.62 -18.16
C ILE A 198 3.42 21.41 -17.37
N LEU A 199 2.18 20.97 -17.61
CA LEU A 199 1.56 19.87 -16.86
C LEU A 199 2.24 18.52 -17.16
N GLY A 200 2.66 18.31 -18.42
CA GLY A 200 3.39 17.11 -18.81
C GLY A 200 4.78 17.03 -18.19
N VAL A 201 5.52 18.15 -18.20
CA VAL A 201 6.86 18.24 -17.59
C VAL A 201 6.77 18.07 -16.07
N VAL A 202 5.84 18.75 -15.41
CA VAL A 202 5.62 18.62 -13.96
C VAL A 202 5.26 17.18 -13.58
N GLY A 203 4.38 16.52 -14.34
CA GLY A 203 4.05 15.12 -14.10
C GLY A 203 5.26 14.19 -14.22
N PHE A 204 6.12 14.41 -15.21
CA PHE A 204 7.35 13.64 -15.39
C PHE A 204 8.37 13.88 -14.25
N VAL A 205 8.52 15.13 -13.81
CA VAL A 205 9.37 15.49 -12.67
C VAL A 205 8.87 14.84 -11.39
N PHE A 206 7.55 14.84 -11.14
CA PHE A 206 6.96 14.17 -9.98
C PHE A 206 7.17 12.65 -10.00
N LEU A 207 7.13 12.01 -11.18
CA LEU A 207 7.50 10.61 -11.33
C LEU A 207 8.96 10.35 -10.96
N ILE A 208 9.89 11.17 -11.46
CA ILE A 208 11.32 11.04 -11.16
C ILE A 208 11.57 11.22 -9.67
N ILE A 209 11.00 12.27 -9.05
CA ILE A 209 11.15 12.52 -7.62
C ILE A 209 10.55 11.37 -6.81
N GLY A 210 9.36 10.89 -7.17
CA GLY A 210 8.70 9.79 -6.48
C GLY A 210 9.52 8.50 -6.54
N TYR A 211 10.10 8.19 -7.70
CA TYR A 211 10.97 7.04 -7.88
C TYR A 211 12.31 7.22 -7.16
N GLY A 212 12.89 8.42 -7.19
CA GLY A 212 14.11 8.75 -6.45
C GLY A 212 13.94 8.59 -4.93
N LEU A 213 12.81 9.05 -4.39
CA LEU A 213 12.46 8.84 -2.98
C LEU A 213 12.27 7.35 -2.66
N ALA A 214 11.66 6.58 -3.56
CA ALA A 214 11.49 5.15 -3.38
C ALA A 214 12.84 4.40 -3.35
N LEU A 215 13.78 4.77 -4.22
CA LEU A 215 15.12 4.15 -4.28
C LEU A 215 16.03 4.55 -3.11
N THR A 216 15.88 5.77 -2.60
CA THR A 216 16.73 6.29 -1.51
C THR A 216 16.24 5.82 -0.13
N THR A 217 14.98 5.37 -0.03
CA THR A 217 14.41 4.88 1.23
C THR A 217 14.92 3.46 1.51
N SER A 218 15.94 3.36 2.36
CA SER A 218 16.55 2.07 2.74
C SER A 218 15.65 1.19 3.63
N ASN A 219 14.89 1.81 4.55
CA ASN A 219 14.03 1.09 5.50
C ASN A 219 12.59 1.62 5.46
N VAL A 220 11.66 0.77 5.01
CA VAL A 220 10.22 1.08 4.94
C VAL A 220 9.60 1.24 6.33
N THR A 221 10.16 0.56 7.34
CA THR A 221 9.70 0.59 8.74
C THR A 221 9.96 1.93 9.41
N THR A 222 11.10 2.58 9.14
CA THR A 222 11.47 3.89 9.71
C THR A 222 10.86 5.04 8.91
N SER A 223 10.76 4.88 7.60
CA SER A 223 10.45 5.96 6.66
C SER A 223 9.05 5.82 6.04
N PHE A 224 8.09 5.41 6.88
CA PHE A 224 6.72 5.17 6.43
C PHE A 224 6.06 6.42 5.82
N ARG A 225 6.37 7.61 6.35
CA ARG A 225 5.85 8.89 5.82
C ARG A 225 6.38 9.22 4.43
N THR A 226 7.67 9.01 4.17
CA THR A 226 8.26 9.29 2.85
C THR A 226 7.75 8.30 1.81
N PHE A 227 7.50 7.05 2.20
CA PHE A 227 6.91 6.04 1.33
C PHE A 227 5.48 6.41 0.89
N ILE A 228 4.62 6.88 1.81
CA ILE A 228 3.29 7.41 1.47
C ILE A 228 3.40 8.62 0.54
N LEU A 229 4.34 9.53 0.82
CA LEU A 229 4.55 10.70 -0.02
C LEU A 229 4.99 10.29 -1.44
N ALA A 230 5.91 9.33 -1.55
CA ALA A 230 6.39 8.82 -2.83
C ALA A 230 5.26 8.17 -3.64
N SER A 231 4.40 7.35 -3.02
CA SER A 231 3.29 6.70 -3.72
C SER A 231 2.25 7.71 -4.25
N LEU A 232 1.94 8.75 -3.47
CA LEU A 232 1.09 9.86 -3.92
C LEU A 232 1.73 10.61 -5.09
N LEU A 233 3.03 10.90 -5.01
CA LEU A 233 3.76 11.63 -6.05
C LEU A 233 3.79 10.83 -7.37
N VAL A 234 4.01 9.51 -7.29
CA VAL A 234 3.97 8.61 -8.45
C VAL A 234 2.59 8.61 -9.09
N ALA A 235 1.52 8.48 -8.30
CA ALA A 235 0.16 8.46 -8.84
C ALA A 235 -0.23 9.78 -9.55
N ILE A 236 0.10 10.93 -8.95
CA ILE A 236 -0.10 12.25 -9.57
C ILE A 236 0.76 12.37 -10.84
N GLY A 237 2.00 11.89 -10.78
CA GLY A 237 2.92 11.90 -11.89
C GLY A 237 2.45 11.08 -13.10
N ILE A 238 1.86 9.89 -12.88
CA ILE A 238 1.22 9.07 -13.93
C ILE A 238 0.11 9.87 -14.61
N ILE A 239 -0.77 10.51 -13.84
CA ILE A 239 -1.87 11.28 -14.42
C ILE A 239 -1.34 12.44 -15.26
N GLY A 240 -0.34 13.18 -14.77
CA GLY A 240 0.28 14.28 -15.51
C GLY A 240 0.97 13.83 -16.80
N THR A 241 1.75 12.75 -16.74
CA THR A 241 2.44 12.18 -17.90
C THR A 241 1.49 11.62 -18.95
N PHE A 242 0.44 10.90 -18.57
CA PHE A 242 -0.51 10.39 -19.55
C PHE A 242 -1.44 11.49 -20.09
N SER A 243 -1.85 12.44 -19.24
CA SER A 243 -2.73 13.53 -19.65
C SER A 243 -2.08 14.50 -20.63
N SER A 244 -0.79 14.81 -20.44
CA SER A 244 -0.08 15.80 -21.27
C SER A 244 1.24 15.26 -21.83
N GLY A 245 2.02 14.50 -21.07
CA GLY A 245 3.34 13.99 -21.47
C GLY A 245 3.33 13.13 -22.74
N ILE A 246 2.39 12.19 -22.90
CA ILE A 246 2.29 11.37 -24.12
C ILE A 246 1.99 12.24 -25.36
N ILE A 247 1.14 13.26 -25.18
CA ILE A 247 0.82 14.20 -26.25
C ILE A 247 2.06 15.03 -26.62
N LEU A 248 2.89 15.39 -25.64
CA LEU A 248 4.16 16.08 -25.88
C LEU A 248 5.17 15.21 -26.62
N LEU A 249 5.29 13.93 -26.25
CA LEU A 249 6.19 12.99 -26.90
C LEU A 249 5.80 12.79 -28.38
N ILE A 250 4.51 12.65 -28.67
CA ILE A 250 4.04 12.55 -30.06
C ILE A 250 4.19 13.90 -30.78
N GLY A 251 4.02 15.01 -30.06
CA GLY A 251 4.27 16.36 -30.55
C GLY A 251 5.75 16.63 -30.91
N THR A 252 6.71 16.08 -30.17
CA THR A 252 8.14 16.15 -30.50
C THR A 252 8.49 15.24 -31.67
N MET A 253 7.88 14.05 -31.76
CA MET A 253 7.99 13.19 -32.96
C MET A 253 7.47 13.89 -34.22
N LYS A 254 6.45 14.74 -34.11
CA LYS A 254 5.96 15.59 -35.21
C LYS A 254 6.99 16.64 -35.67
N LYS A 255 7.89 17.10 -34.80
CA LYS A 255 8.95 18.05 -35.17
C LYS A 255 10.09 17.41 -35.98
N HIS A 256 10.30 16.09 -35.87
CA HIS A 256 11.30 15.39 -36.67
C HIS A 256 10.79 15.06 -38.08
N THR A 257 11.18 15.89 -39.05
CA THR A 257 10.81 15.81 -40.47
C THR A 257 11.03 14.42 -41.08
N ARG A 258 12.13 13.75 -40.74
CA ARG A 258 12.49 12.40 -41.25
C ARG A 258 11.52 11.28 -40.82
N ILE A 259 10.81 11.47 -39.71
CA ILE A 259 9.87 10.47 -39.16
C ILE A 259 8.43 10.83 -39.53
N TYR A 260 8.07 12.11 -39.49
CA TYR A 260 6.69 12.57 -39.65
C TYR A 260 6.22 12.65 -41.11
N TYR A 261 7.07 13.09 -42.05
CA TYR A 261 6.67 13.35 -43.44
C TYR A 261 6.64 12.12 -44.34
N ASN A 262 6.82 10.92 -43.78
CA ASN A 262 6.63 9.67 -44.52
C ASN A 262 5.12 9.37 -44.68
N ARG A 263 4.63 9.22 -45.93
CA ARG A 263 3.18 9.07 -46.26
C ARG A 263 2.41 8.08 -45.37
N LYS A 264 3.01 6.92 -45.06
CA LYS A 264 2.42 5.90 -44.19
C LYS A 264 2.44 6.27 -42.70
N ARG A 265 3.49 6.95 -42.23
CA ARG A 265 3.70 7.29 -40.81
C ARG A 265 2.91 8.54 -40.41
N TYR A 266 2.69 9.47 -41.33
CA TYR A 266 1.91 10.68 -41.09
C TYR A 266 0.47 10.38 -40.62
N VAL A 267 -0.26 9.54 -41.37
CA VAL A 267 -1.65 9.19 -41.07
C VAL A 267 -1.76 8.47 -39.71
N LEU A 268 -0.80 7.57 -39.42
CA LEU A 268 -0.71 6.88 -38.14
C LEU A 268 -0.46 7.85 -36.97
N ILE A 269 0.54 8.74 -37.08
CA ILE A 269 0.92 9.68 -36.02
C ILE A 269 -0.19 10.69 -35.75
N ALA A 270 -0.82 11.23 -36.80
CA ALA A 270 -1.94 12.16 -36.66
C ALA A 270 -3.17 11.48 -36.03
N GLY A 271 -3.51 10.26 -36.46
CA GLY A 271 -4.62 9.48 -35.91
C GLY A 271 -4.39 9.08 -34.44
N MET A 272 -3.17 8.67 -34.08
CA MET A 272 -2.80 8.34 -32.70
C MET A 272 -2.87 9.56 -31.78
N LEU A 273 -2.38 10.72 -32.22
CA LEU A 273 -2.40 11.94 -31.42
C LEU A 273 -3.84 12.38 -31.09
N HIS A 274 -4.76 12.25 -32.06
CA HIS A 274 -6.18 12.54 -31.83
C HIS A 274 -6.82 11.54 -30.86
N ARG A 275 -6.60 10.23 -31.08
CA ARG A 275 -7.16 9.17 -30.22
C ARG A 275 -6.65 9.26 -28.78
N LEU A 276 -5.33 9.39 -28.61
CA LEU A 276 -4.68 9.47 -27.29
C LEU A 276 -5.06 10.73 -26.53
N LYS A 277 -5.31 11.85 -27.22
CA LYS A 277 -5.79 13.07 -26.57
C LYS A 277 -7.20 12.89 -26.00
N ASN A 278 -8.09 12.30 -26.79
CA ASN A 278 -9.48 12.11 -26.39
C ASN A 278 -9.61 11.02 -25.31
N SER A 279 -8.68 10.05 -25.26
CA SER A 279 -8.64 8.97 -24.25
C SER A 279 -7.53 9.14 -23.19
N ALA A 280 -6.90 10.31 -23.06
CA ALA A 280 -5.73 10.47 -22.18
C ALA A 280 -6.04 10.16 -20.72
N VAL A 281 -7.24 10.53 -20.25
CA VAL A 281 -7.67 10.29 -18.87
C VAL A 281 -8.00 8.81 -18.64
N SER A 282 -8.70 8.13 -19.55
CA SER A 282 -8.94 6.68 -19.45
C SER A 282 -7.63 5.90 -19.44
N LEU A 283 -6.71 6.26 -20.34
CA LEU A 283 -5.42 5.58 -20.43
C LEU A 283 -4.59 5.75 -19.16
N SER A 284 -4.61 6.95 -18.56
CA SER A 284 -3.94 7.20 -17.27
C SER A 284 -4.50 6.33 -16.14
N LEU A 285 -5.82 6.16 -16.09
CA LEU A 285 -6.48 5.33 -15.07
C LEU A 285 -6.12 3.85 -15.24
N ILE A 286 -6.14 3.33 -16.47
CA ILE A 286 -5.75 1.94 -16.76
C ILE A 286 -4.29 1.72 -16.32
N CYS A 287 -3.40 2.67 -16.58
CA CYS A 287 -2.02 2.58 -16.12
C CYS A 287 -1.93 2.55 -14.59
N VAL A 288 -2.60 3.45 -13.88
CA VAL A 288 -2.60 3.45 -12.41
C VAL A 288 -3.14 2.11 -11.87
N LEU A 289 -4.28 1.63 -12.37
CA LEU A 289 -4.84 0.35 -11.96
C LEU A 289 -3.88 -0.82 -12.24
N SER A 290 -3.24 -0.84 -13.42
CA SER A 290 -2.24 -1.86 -13.77
C SER A 290 -1.00 -1.80 -12.87
N THR A 291 -0.56 -0.62 -12.46
CA THR A 291 0.57 -0.49 -11.53
C THR A 291 0.19 -1.01 -10.14
N ILE A 292 -1.02 -0.70 -9.66
CA ILE A 292 -1.50 -1.20 -8.37
C ILE A 292 -1.62 -2.73 -8.39
N THR A 293 -2.15 -3.33 -9.46
CA THR A 293 -2.25 -4.80 -9.57
C THR A 293 -0.87 -5.45 -9.59
N LEU A 294 0.09 -4.90 -10.34
CA LEU A 294 1.48 -5.37 -10.36
C LEU A 294 2.15 -5.26 -8.98
N ILE A 295 1.91 -4.16 -8.26
CA ILE A 295 2.41 -3.97 -6.89
C ILE A 295 1.84 -5.07 -5.98
N VAL A 296 0.53 -5.30 -6.02
CA VAL A 296 -0.13 -6.32 -5.18
C VAL A 296 0.42 -7.73 -5.48
N ILE A 297 0.57 -8.10 -6.75
CA ILE A 297 1.14 -9.40 -7.15
C ILE A 297 2.59 -9.54 -6.66
N SER A 298 3.39 -8.48 -6.82
CA SER A 298 4.80 -8.47 -6.39
C SER A 298 4.95 -8.59 -4.88
N VAL A 299 4.12 -7.86 -4.12
CA VAL A 299 4.10 -7.94 -2.64
C VAL A 299 3.65 -9.34 -2.21
N MET A 300 2.60 -9.89 -2.81
CA MET A 300 2.12 -11.24 -2.49
C MET A 300 3.19 -12.30 -2.78
N GLY A 301 3.84 -12.24 -3.95
CA GLY A 301 4.92 -13.16 -4.32
C GLY A 301 6.12 -13.06 -3.38
N SER A 302 6.51 -11.83 -3.01
CA SER A 302 7.60 -11.59 -2.06
C SER A 302 7.27 -12.15 -0.68
N LEU A 303 6.06 -11.91 -0.17
CA LEU A 303 5.61 -12.45 1.12
C LEU A 303 5.55 -13.99 1.11
N TYR A 304 5.15 -14.60 -0.01
CA TYR A 304 5.11 -16.05 -0.13
C TYR A 304 6.51 -16.68 -0.08
N ILE A 305 7.48 -16.08 -0.77
CA ILE A 305 8.89 -16.53 -0.74
C ILE A 305 9.49 -16.29 0.66
N GLU A 306 9.30 -15.08 1.21
CA GLU A 306 9.82 -14.70 2.52
C GLU A 306 9.24 -15.52 3.66
N LYS A 307 7.99 -16.01 3.55
CA LYS A 307 7.43 -16.95 4.54
C LYS A 307 8.35 -18.16 4.74
N ARG A 308 8.88 -18.74 3.67
CA ARG A 308 9.77 -19.90 3.76
C ARG A 308 11.11 -19.53 4.39
N ASN A 309 11.67 -18.38 3.99
CA ASN A 309 12.91 -17.86 4.57
C ASN A 309 12.74 -17.60 6.08
N MET A 310 11.62 -17.02 6.49
CA MET A 310 11.31 -16.72 7.88
C MET A 310 11.15 -18.01 8.71
N VAL A 311 10.48 -19.04 8.17
CA VAL A 311 10.38 -20.35 8.84
C VAL A 311 11.76 -20.98 9.00
N ASN A 312 12.58 -21.01 7.94
CA ASN A 312 13.94 -21.56 8.01
C ASN A 312 14.84 -20.77 8.99
N MET A 313 14.63 -19.45 9.10
CA MET A 313 15.36 -18.59 10.03
C MET A 313 14.93 -18.78 11.50
N LEU A 314 13.63 -18.96 11.74
CA LEU A 314 13.09 -19.15 13.09
C LEU A 314 13.26 -20.60 13.59
N SER A 315 13.19 -21.56 12.68
CA SER A 315 13.31 -23.01 12.91
C SER A 315 14.38 -23.60 11.99
N PRO A 316 15.68 -23.40 12.29
CA PRO A 316 16.77 -23.93 11.49
C PRO A 316 16.87 -25.46 11.56
N LYS A 317 16.25 -26.07 12.58
CA LYS A 317 16.03 -27.52 12.69
C LYS A 317 14.55 -27.83 12.65
N GLU A 318 14.23 -29.08 12.34
CA GLU A 318 12.87 -29.61 12.19
C GLU A 318 11.96 -29.23 13.36
N ILE A 319 12.49 -29.27 14.59
CA ILE A 319 11.78 -28.83 15.78
C ILE A 319 12.67 -27.84 16.56
N THR A 320 12.22 -26.58 16.62
CA THR A 320 12.83 -25.54 17.44
C THR A 320 11.83 -25.04 18.46
N VAL A 321 12.17 -25.11 19.74
CA VAL A 321 11.29 -24.67 20.81
C VAL A 321 11.97 -23.59 21.64
N MET A 322 11.26 -22.46 21.79
CA MET A 322 11.69 -21.33 22.61
C MET A 322 10.93 -21.36 23.93
N ALA A 323 11.65 -21.30 25.05
CA ALA A 323 11.02 -21.34 26.35
C ALA A 323 11.66 -20.41 27.37
N VAL A 324 10.81 -19.90 28.26
CA VAL A 324 11.17 -19.04 29.38
C VAL A 324 10.80 -19.79 30.66
N GLY A 325 11.79 -20.08 31.52
CA GLY A 325 11.57 -20.72 32.83
C GLY A 325 12.03 -22.17 32.95
N SER A 326 11.95 -22.71 34.17
CA SER A 326 12.51 -24.02 34.57
C SER A 326 11.58 -25.22 34.32
N LYS A 327 10.26 -25.01 34.19
CA LYS A 327 9.24 -26.07 34.00
C LYS A 327 9.08 -26.55 32.56
N PHE A 328 10.03 -26.20 31.69
CA PHE A 328 9.91 -26.43 30.26
C PHE A 328 10.08 -27.91 29.86
N GLU A 329 11.02 -28.62 30.47
CA GLU A 329 11.30 -30.02 30.10
C GLU A 329 10.11 -30.96 30.32
N SER A 330 9.34 -30.73 31.39
CA SER A 330 8.11 -31.47 31.64
C SER A 330 7.04 -31.19 30.58
N MET A 331 6.93 -29.95 30.11
CA MET A 331 5.94 -29.56 29.10
C MET A 331 6.29 -30.12 27.71
N LEU A 332 7.58 -30.14 27.37
CA LEU A 332 8.11 -30.78 26.16
C LEU A 332 7.85 -32.29 26.12
N LYS A 333 8.09 -32.99 27.23
CA LYS A 333 7.80 -34.43 27.33
C LYS A 333 6.31 -34.73 27.14
N ASN A 334 5.43 -33.89 27.68
CA ASN A 334 3.99 -34.04 27.48
C ASN A 334 3.60 -33.83 26.00
N ILE A 335 4.12 -32.79 25.35
CA ILE A 335 3.84 -32.52 23.93
C ILE A 335 4.40 -33.63 23.03
N ALA A 336 5.60 -34.13 23.31
CA ALA A 336 6.20 -35.24 22.56
C ALA A 336 5.37 -36.53 22.68
N ASN A 337 4.86 -36.82 23.88
CA ASN A 337 3.97 -37.96 24.11
C ASN A 337 2.61 -37.79 23.39
N GLU A 338 2.03 -36.58 23.40
CA GLU A 338 0.78 -36.28 22.68
C GLU A 338 0.94 -36.36 21.15
N THR A 339 2.08 -35.93 20.62
CA THR A 339 2.37 -35.93 19.18
C THR A 339 3.03 -37.21 18.66
N LYS A 340 3.34 -38.17 19.55
CA LYS A 340 4.05 -39.43 19.26
C LYS A 340 5.40 -39.23 18.56
N VAL A 341 6.12 -38.15 18.86
CA VAL A 341 7.44 -37.87 18.31
C VAL A 341 8.53 -38.33 19.27
N SER A 342 9.48 -39.13 18.78
CA SER A 342 10.67 -39.50 19.55
C SER A 342 11.68 -38.35 19.50
N LEU A 343 11.94 -37.70 20.63
CA LEU A 343 12.93 -36.62 20.71
C LEU A 343 14.33 -37.23 20.80
N SER A 344 15.11 -37.13 19.73
CA SER A 344 16.52 -37.51 19.70
C SER A 344 17.44 -36.27 19.62
N ASP A 345 18.68 -36.40 20.09
CA ASP A 345 19.75 -35.40 19.96
C ASP A 345 19.38 -33.96 20.37
N LYS A 346 19.15 -33.79 21.67
CA LYS A 346 18.84 -32.48 22.27
C LYS A 346 20.05 -31.55 22.25
N GLU A 347 19.93 -30.49 21.48
CA GLU A 347 20.83 -29.34 21.58
C GLU A 347 20.14 -28.19 22.30
N SER A 348 20.87 -27.51 23.18
CA SER A 348 20.34 -26.38 23.95
C SER A 348 21.25 -25.17 23.84
N LEU A 349 20.65 -24.03 23.60
CA LEU A 349 21.29 -22.76 23.40
C LEU A 349 20.64 -21.72 24.32
N SER A 350 21.36 -21.26 25.33
CA SER A 350 20.84 -20.20 26.22
C SER A 350 21.15 -18.82 25.65
N ILE A 351 20.11 -18.02 25.37
CA ILE A 351 20.23 -16.68 24.79
C ILE A 351 19.40 -15.66 25.55
N SER A 352 19.87 -14.42 25.68
CA SER A 352 19.14 -13.32 26.31
C SER A 352 17.79 -13.07 25.64
N GLN A 353 16.90 -12.39 26.35
CA GLN A 353 15.74 -11.79 25.70
C GLN A 353 16.24 -10.87 24.59
N SER A 354 15.65 -10.97 23.40
CA SER A 354 16.04 -10.12 22.29
C SER A 354 15.67 -8.67 22.57
N VAL A 355 16.58 -7.75 22.28
CA VAL A 355 16.34 -6.31 22.36
C VAL A 355 16.57 -5.71 20.98
N TYR A 356 15.86 -4.64 20.66
CA TYR A 356 16.01 -3.95 19.39
C TYR A 356 17.03 -2.81 19.53
N GLY A 357 17.76 -2.51 18.46
CA GLY A 357 18.70 -1.40 18.45
C GLY A 357 19.17 -1.02 17.05
N GLU A 358 19.77 0.17 16.96
CA GLU A 358 20.29 0.72 15.72
C GLU A 358 21.81 0.53 15.65
N LEU A 359 22.30 0.11 14.48
CA LEU A 359 23.73 -0.05 14.21
C LEU A 359 24.20 1.04 13.24
N ALA A 360 24.78 2.10 13.79
CA ALA A 360 25.41 3.18 13.03
C ALA A 360 26.89 3.28 13.39
N ASN A 361 27.79 3.34 12.40
CA ASN A 361 29.24 3.50 12.61
C ASN A 361 29.86 2.52 13.63
N ASN A 362 29.50 1.23 13.58
CA ASN A 362 29.95 0.20 14.54
C ASN A 362 29.54 0.47 16.01
N LYS A 363 28.58 1.36 16.23
CA LYS A 363 27.92 1.58 17.51
C LYS A 363 26.52 1.00 17.44
N LEU A 364 26.25 0.08 18.34
CA LEU A 364 24.98 -0.60 18.53
C LEU A 364 24.33 -0.02 19.79
N ASP A 365 23.43 0.93 19.56
CA ASP A 365 22.67 1.55 20.63
C ASP A 365 21.34 0.81 20.78
N ILE A 366 21.11 0.32 22.00
CA ILE A 366 19.91 -0.45 22.33
C ILE A 366 18.74 0.53 22.48
N ASP A 367 17.67 0.30 21.72
CA ASP A 367 16.44 1.07 21.85
C ASP A 367 15.68 0.59 23.09
N LYS A 368 15.78 1.40 24.15
CA LYS A 368 15.10 1.16 25.44
C LYS A 368 13.57 1.25 25.34
N ASN A 369 13.03 1.82 24.26
CA ASN A 369 11.60 1.98 24.04
C ASN A 369 10.98 0.84 23.20
N GLY A 370 11.73 -0.25 22.95
CA GLY A 370 11.22 -1.44 22.25
C GLY A 370 11.16 -1.29 20.73
N GLY A 371 12.17 -0.61 20.18
CA GLY A 371 12.24 -0.01 18.84
C GLY A 371 11.56 -0.74 17.68
N VAL A 372 10.48 -0.12 17.20
CA VAL A 372 9.84 -0.38 15.91
C VAL A 372 10.65 0.20 14.74
N THR A 373 11.54 1.15 15.02
CA THR A 373 12.41 1.83 14.04
C THR A 373 13.82 1.24 14.01
N SER A 374 14.14 0.32 14.90
CA SER A 374 15.47 -0.25 14.99
C SER A 374 15.73 -1.26 13.86
N ASP A 375 16.85 -1.08 13.17
CA ASP A 375 17.25 -1.91 12.04
C ASP A 375 17.59 -3.37 12.45
N TYR A 376 17.93 -3.61 13.72
CA TYR A 376 18.43 -4.90 14.16
C TYR A 376 17.74 -5.41 15.43
N GLN A 377 17.37 -6.70 15.40
CA GLN A 377 17.07 -7.47 16.59
C GLN A 377 18.38 -8.07 17.14
N ILE A 378 18.72 -7.69 18.35
CA ILE A 378 19.96 -8.06 19.03
C ILE A 378 19.63 -9.18 20.01
N THR A 379 20.44 -10.23 19.95
CA THR A 379 20.36 -11.34 20.88
C THR A 379 21.77 -11.63 21.40
N VAL A 380 21.89 -12.21 22.59
CA VAL A 380 23.18 -12.52 23.22
C VAL A 380 23.17 -13.96 23.68
N ALA A 381 24.18 -14.75 23.35
CA ALA A 381 24.39 -16.07 23.95
C ALA A 381 25.66 -16.07 24.79
N THR A 382 25.82 -17.13 25.56
CA THR A 382 27.12 -17.48 26.12
C THR A 382 27.94 -18.24 25.11
N LEU A 383 29.26 -18.02 25.14
CA LEU A 383 30.22 -18.77 24.33
C LEU A 383 30.11 -20.28 24.56
N SER A 384 29.87 -20.71 25.80
CA SER A 384 29.68 -22.12 26.15
C SER A 384 28.43 -22.72 25.48
N SER A 385 27.32 -21.99 25.47
CA SER A 385 26.09 -22.42 24.79
C SER A 385 26.27 -22.47 23.27
N TYR A 386 26.98 -21.50 22.70
CA TYR A 386 27.28 -21.46 21.27
C TYR A 386 28.16 -22.63 20.82
N ASN A 387 29.25 -22.87 21.57
CA ASN A 387 30.20 -23.95 21.31
C ASN A 387 29.52 -25.32 21.38
N LYS A 388 28.66 -25.53 22.38
CA LYS A 388 27.89 -26.77 22.56
C LYS A 388 26.86 -26.99 21.44
N SER A 389 26.19 -25.94 20.98
CA SER A 389 25.16 -26.05 19.94
C SER A 389 25.73 -26.19 18.53
N ASN A 390 26.93 -25.69 18.26
CA ASN A 390 27.52 -25.76 16.91
C ASN A 390 28.71 -26.73 16.83
N ASN A 391 28.98 -27.51 17.88
CA ASN A 391 30.17 -28.37 17.99
C ASN A 391 31.48 -27.62 17.67
N THR A 392 31.64 -26.41 18.22
CA THR A 392 32.83 -25.56 18.02
C THR A 392 33.61 -25.35 19.31
N ASN A 393 34.90 -25.03 19.19
CA ASN A 393 35.81 -24.80 20.33
C ASN A 393 36.38 -23.38 20.35
N TYR A 394 35.54 -22.37 20.14
CA TYR A 394 35.98 -20.97 20.19
C TYR A 394 36.36 -20.57 21.62
N ARG A 395 37.43 -19.79 21.76
CA ARG A 395 37.88 -19.18 23.03
C ARG A 395 37.91 -17.67 22.88
N LEU A 396 37.34 -16.93 23.83
CA LEU A 396 37.31 -15.46 23.87
C LEU A 396 38.05 -14.94 25.09
N ASN A 397 38.88 -13.90 24.91
CA ASN A 397 39.50 -13.16 26.01
C ASN A 397 38.51 -12.17 26.64
N LYS A 398 38.89 -11.51 27.73
CA LYS A 398 38.08 -10.41 28.31
C LYS A 398 37.86 -9.33 27.23
N ASN A 399 36.61 -8.89 27.07
CA ASN A 399 36.14 -7.93 26.06
C ASN A 399 36.20 -8.39 24.58
N GLU A 400 36.41 -9.67 24.30
CA GLU A 400 36.26 -10.22 22.95
C GLU A 400 34.85 -10.76 22.72
N ILE A 401 34.32 -10.55 21.51
CA ILE A 401 33.02 -11.08 21.07
C ILE A 401 33.12 -11.76 19.70
N LEU A 402 32.26 -12.75 19.47
CA LEU A 402 31.95 -13.22 18.11
C LEU A 402 30.65 -12.55 17.70
N VAL A 403 30.56 -12.12 16.44
CA VAL A 403 29.41 -11.38 15.94
C VAL A 403 28.91 -12.02 14.65
N TYR A 404 27.59 -12.10 14.51
CA TYR A 404 26.91 -12.39 13.26
C TYR A 404 26.02 -11.19 12.95
N ILE A 405 26.06 -10.67 11.72
CA ILE A 405 25.13 -9.63 11.25
C ILE A 405 24.63 -10.10 9.89
N GLN A 406 23.30 -10.18 9.75
CA GLN A 406 22.68 -10.57 8.50
C GLN A 406 23.00 -9.55 7.40
N ASN A 407 23.50 -10.05 6.26
CA ASN A 407 23.76 -9.27 5.04
C ASN A 407 24.67 -8.03 5.21
N LYS A 408 25.55 -7.99 6.22
CA LYS A 408 26.48 -6.87 6.42
C LYS A 408 27.82 -7.35 6.96
N LYS A 409 28.92 -6.90 6.36
CA LYS A 409 30.28 -7.07 6.92
C LYS A 409 30.62 -5.89 7.81
N LEU A 410 31.23 -6.16 8.97
CA LEU A 410 31.75 -5.12 9.85
C LEU A 410 32.95 -4.43 9.21
N ALA A 411 32.97 -3.10 9.23
CA ALA A 411 34.06 -2.30 8.65
C ALA A 411 35.27 -2.13 9.59
N LYS A 412 35.06 -2.32 10.91
CA LYS A 412 36.12 -2.27 11.93
C LYS A 412 36.05 -3.51 12.82
N GLU A 413 37.18 -3.88 13.39
CA GLU A 413 37.35 -4.99 14.34
C GLU A 413 36.83 -4.67 15.75
N SER A 414 36.23 -3.50 15.98
CA SER A 414 35.63 -3.10 17.25
C SER A 414 34.15 -2.79 17.10
N LEU A 415 33.33 -3.24 18.06
CA LEU A 415 31.90 -2.96 18.14
C LEU A 415 31.60 -2.32 19.51
N VAL A 416 30.97 -1.15 19.51
CA VAL A 416 30.50 -0.50 20.74
C VAL A 416 29.06 -0.93 20.97
N VAL A 417 28.77 -1.56 22.10
CA VAL A 417 27.42 -2.00 22.48
C VAL A 417 27.02 -1.28 23.76
N ASN A 418 26.01 -0.41 23.69
CA ASN A 418 25.49 0.34 24.83
C ASN A 418 26.59 1.08 25.64
N GLY A 419 27.52 1.73 24.94
CA GLY A 419 28.65 2.48 25.54
C GLY A 419 29.88 1.64 25.92
N HIS A 420 29.82 0.31 25.82
CA HIS A 420 30.97 -0.56 26.06
C HIS A 420 31.62 -1.02 24.74
N THR A 421 32.93 -0.84 24.63
CA THR A 421 33.70 -1.25 23.45
C THR A 421 34.15 -2.70 23.57
N TYR A 422 33.80 -3.51 22.57
CA TYR A 422 34.21 -4.91 22.44
C TYR A 422 35.05 -5.12 21.19
N THR A 423 36.02 -6.02 21.28
CA THR A 423 36.85 -6.45 20.15
C THR A 423 36.19 -7.64 19.45
N VAL A 424 35.91 -7.53 18.15
CA VAL A 424 35.30 -8.56 17.33
C VAL A 424 36.39 -9.54 16.89
N LYS A 425 36.45 -10.71 17.52
CA LYS A 425 37.46 -11.73 17.20
C LYS A 425 37.22 -12.38 15.83
N LYS A 426 35.96 -12.61 15.49
CA LYS A 426 35.57 -13.22 14.21
C LYS A 426 34.12 -12.90 13.90
N GLN A 427 33.85 -12.57 12.63
CA GLN A 427 32.51 -12.53 12.08
C GLN A 427 32.13 -13.93 11.58
N ILE A 428 31.02 -14.47 12.08
CA ILE A 428 30.55 -15.82 11.72
C ILE A 428 29.66 -15.73 10.47
N ASN A 429 29.63 -16.78 9.63
CA ASN A 429 28.86 -16.81 8.38
C ASN A 429 27.53 -17.59 8.48
N GLN A 430 27.38 -18.47 9.47
CA GLN A 430 26.19 -19.29 9.63
C GLN A 430 25.28 -18.76 10.75
N PRO A 431 23.97 -18.62 10.49
CA PRO A 431 23.03 -18.11 11.46
C PRO A 431 22.68 -19.23 12.44
N THR A 432 23.37 -19.27 13.56
CA THR A 432 22.69 -19.60 14.81
C THR A 432 22.47 -18.30 15.56
N LYS A 433 21.73 -17.33 14.99
CA LYS A 433 21.36 -16.01 15.57
C LYS A 433 22.52 -15.07 15.95
N ILE A 434 22.24 -13.76 15.84
CA ILE A 434 23.16 -12.67 16.23
C ILE A 434 23.49 -12.84 17.71
N TYR A 435 24.78 -12.94 18.05
CA TYR A 435 25.23 -12.87 19.43
C TYR A 435 26.16 -11.69 19.62
N VAL A 436 25.94 -10.94 20.70
CA VAL A 436 27.03 -10.23 21.38
C VAL A 436 27.42 -11.09 22.57
N LEU A 437 28.37 -12.02 22.38
CA LEU A 437 28.74 -12.98 23.42
C LEU A 437 29.44 -12.27 24.60
N THR A 438 28.75 -12.06 25.72
CA THR A 438 29.35 -11.46 26.93
C THR A 438 29.33 -12.44 28.11
N ARG A 439 30.24 -12.26 29.08
CA ARG A 439 30.53 -13.24 30.15
C ARG A 439 29.40 -13.39 31.20
N LYS A 440 28.41 -12.48 31.26
CA LYS A 440 27.30 -12.50 32.23
C LYS A 440 26.12 -11.63 31.77
N ILE A 441 24.98 -12.24 31.38
CA ILE A 441 23.64 -11.61 31.36
C ILE A 441 22.58 -12.71 31.60
N ASN A 442 21.46 -12.39 32.27
CA ASN A 442 20.33 -13.29 32.53
C ASN A 442 19.70 -13.86 31.24
N TYR A 443 19.28 -15.13 31.28
CA TYR A 443 19.06 -15.98 30.10
C TYR A 443 17.58 -16.33 29.82
N THR A 444 17.25 -16.46 28.53
CA THR A 444 16.19 -17.30 27.96
C THR A 444 16.83 -18.55 27.32
N LYS A 445 16.13 -19.68 27.16
CA LYS A 445 16.74 -20.90 26.57
C LYS A 445 16.02 -21.32 25.29
N TYR A 446 16.80 -21.62 24.27
CA TYR A 446 16.39 -22.25 23.02
C TYR A 446 16.81 -23.70 23.05
N PHE A 447 15.93 -24.59 22.61
CA PHE A 447 16.25 -26.00 22.44
C PHE A 447 15.94 -26.39 21.00
N TYR A 448 16.88 -27.10 20.37
CA TYR A 448 16.77 -27.65 19.03
C TYR A 448 16.73 -29.17 19.14
N TYR A 449 15.82 -29.81 18.40
CA TYR A 449 15.65 -31.26 18.35
C TYR A 449 15.68 -31.75 16.90
N TYR A 450 16.19 -32.97 16.68
CA TYR A 450 16.11 -33.70 15.41
C TYR A 450 14.96 -34.72 15.49
N GLY A 451 14.17 -34.83 14.41
CA GLY A 451 13.16 -35.88 14.23
C GLY A 451 13.73 -37.14 13.63
#